data_AF-A0A8S9LXC2-F1
#
_entry.id   AF-A0A8S9LXC2-F1
#
_cell.length_a   1.000
_cell.length_b   1.000
_cell.length_c   1.000
_cell.angle_alpha   90.00
_cell.angle_beta   90.00
_cell.angle_gamma   90.00
#
_symmetry.space_group_name_H-M   'P 1'
#
loop_
_entity.id
_entity.type
_entity.pdbx_description
1 polymer ?
#
loop_
_entity_poly.entity_id
_entity_poly.type
_entity_poly.pdbx_seq_one_letter_code
_entity_poly.pdbx_strand_id
1 'polypeptide(L)' 'MGMGMALVHLTLINLLYRFDWKLPEGMDAKDVDLEESYGIVCPKKVPLELIPVITQWT' A
#
# COMPACT_ATOMS: atom_id res chain seq x y z
N MET A 1 -16.05 10.56 12.82
CA MET A 1 -15.28 9.64 11.94
C MET A 1 -16.03 8.32 11.92
N GLY A 2 -16.36 7.76 10.75
CA GLY A 2 -17.02 6.45 10.67
C GLY A 2 -16.05 5.28 10.87
N MET A 3 -16.55 4.08 11.16
CA MET A 3 -15.74 2.88 11.40
C MET A 3 -14.74 2.59 10.27
N GLY A 4 -15.17 2.69 9.00
CA GLY A 4 -14.30 2.46 7.86
C GLY A 4 -13.11 3.42 7.81
N MET A 5 -13.33 4.71 8.05
CA MET A 5 -12.26 5.71 8.11
C MET A 5 -11.32 5.48 9.29
N ALA A 6 -11.83 5.04 10.45
CA ALA A 6 -10.99 4.71 11.59
C ALA A 6 -10.05 3.53 11.29
N LEU A 7 -10.56 2.49 10.63
CA LEU A 7 -9.76 1.32 10.22
C LEU A 7 -8.69 1.69 9.19
N VAL A 8 -9.03 2.53 8.20
CA VAL A 8 -8.04 3.01 7.21
C VAL A 8 -6.92 3.78 7.89
N HIS A 9 -7.23 4.74 8.78
CA HIS A 9 -6.19 5.48 9.50
C HIS A 9 -5.31 4.58 10.38
N LEU A 10 -5.92 3.67 11.16
CA LEU A 10 -5.17 2.75 12.02
C LEU A 10 -4.21 1.87 11.20
N THR A 11 -4.69 1.37 10.06
CA THR A 11 -3.89 0.55 9.15
C THR A 11 -2.72 1.34 8.57
N LEU A 12 -2.99 2.55 8.07
CA LEU A 12 -1.94 3.42 7.50
C LEU A 12 -0.89 3.82 8.52
N ILE A 13 -1.28 4.16 9.76
CA ILE A 13 -0.33 4.49 10.83
C ILE A 13 0.60 3.29 11.09
N ASN A 14 0.05 2.08 11.19
CA ASN A 14 0.85 0.88 11.44
C ASN A 14 1.83 0.58 10.30
N LEU A 15 1.48 0.90 9.05
CA LEU A 15 2.33 0.68 7.88
C LEU A 15 3.37 1.79 7.67
N LEU A 16 3.02 3.05 7.94
CA LEU A 16 3.81 4.23 7.57
C LEU A 16 4.62 4.82 8.72
N TYR A 17 4.37 4.44 9.97
CA TYR A 17 5.06 5.04 11.13
C TYR A 17 6.56 4.70 11.21
N ARG A 18 6.95 3.48 10.79
CA ARG A 18 8.34 2.99 10.91
C ARG A 18 8.98 2.64 9.59
N PHE A 19 8.19 2.56 8.52
CA PHE A 19 8.65 2.07 7.24
C PHE A 19 8.29 3.02 6.11
N ASP A 20 9.32 3.37 5.34
CA ASP A 20 9.17 3.78 3.96
C ASP A 20 9.01 2.53 3.12
N TRP A 21 8.31 2.67 2.00
CA TRP A 21 8.02 1.55 1.12
C TRP A 21 8.70 1.77 -0.22
N LYS A 22 9.45 0.76 -0.68
CA LYS A 22 10.09 0.75 -1.99
C LYS A 22 9.51 -0.36 -2.86
N LEU A 23 9.53 -0.15 -4.16
CA LEU A 23 9.22 -1.21 -5.12
C LEU A 23 10.36 -2.23 -5.18
N PRO A 24 10.08 -3.49 -5.56
CA PRO A 24 11.10 -4.48 -5.86
C PRO A 24 12.12 -3.98 -6.91
N GLU A 25 13.32 -4.53 -6.88
CA GLU A 25 14.36 -4.16 -7.85
C GLU A 25 13.88 -4.37 -9.30
N GLY A 26 14.13 -3.38 -10.15
CA GLY A 26 13.74 -3.42 -11.56
C GLY A 26 12.28 -3.05 -11.84
N MET A 27 11.51 -2.61 -10.84
CA MET A 27 10.14 -2.12 -11.01
C MET A 27 10.05 -0.61 -10.78
N ASP A 28 9.45 0.11 -11.74
CA ASP A 28 9.08 1.52 -11.62
C ASP A 28 7.60 1.68 -11.25
N ALA A 29 7.21 2.88 -10.80
CA ALA A 29 5.81 3.18 -10.45
C ALA A 29 4.81 2.96 -11.60
N LYS A 30 5.25 3.15 -12.85
CA LYS A 30 4.43 2.92 -14.06
C LYS A 30 4.15 1.43 -14.32
N ASP A 31 4.96 0.54 -13.75
CA ASP A 31 4.83 -0.91 -13.92
C ASP A 31 3.85 -1.51 -12.91
N VAL A 32 3.39 -0.72 -11.93
CA VAL A 32 2.37 -1.13 -10.96
C VAL A 32 1.02 -1.20 -11.68
N ASP A 33 0.46 -2.40 -11.77
CA ASP A 33 -0.89 -2.61 -12.27
C ASP A 33 -1.90 -1.91 -11.35
N LEU A 34 -2.69 -0.98 -11.89
CA LEU A 34 -3.77 -0.28 -11.18
C LEU A 34 -5.16 -0.77 -11.60
N GLU A 35 -5.24 -1.84 -12.39
CA GLU A 35 -6.50 -2.42 -12.78
C GLU A 35 -7.17 -3.13 -11.59
N GLU A 36 -8.49 -3.28 -11.66
CA GLU A 36 -9.28 -3.98 -10.65
C GLU A 36 -9.74 -5.33 -11.20
N SER A 37 -9.75 -6.33 -10.33
CA SER A 37 -10.42 -7.60 -10.58
C SER A 37 -11.93 -7.43 -10.41
N TYR A 38 -12.70 -8.21 -11.17
CA TYR A 38 -14.15 -8.21 -11.05
C TYR A 38 -14.60 -8.78 -9.70
N GLY A 39 -15.47 -8.06 -8.99
CA GLY A 39 -16.06 -8.51 -7.72
C GLY A 39 -16.76 -7.39 -6.96
N ILE A 40 -17.53 -7.73 -5.91
CA ILE A 40 -18.30 -6.75 -5.12
C ILE A 40 -17.40 -5.69 -4.46
N VAL A 41 -16.18 -6.09 -4.07
CA VAL A 41 -15.20 -5.24 -3.40
C VAL A 41 -14.13 -4.68 -4.35
N CYS A 42 -14.21 -4.97 -5.66
CA CYS A 42 -13.27 -4.52 -6.70
C CYS A 42 -11.79 -4.51 -6.24
N PRO A 43 -11.21 -5.66 -5.85
CA PRO A 43 -9.83 -5.67 -5.37
C PRO A 43 -8.86 -5.40 -6.53
N LYS A 44 -7.63 -4.97 -6.23
CA LYS A 44 -6.58 -4.85 -7.26
C LYS A 44 -6.43 -6.15 -8.04
N LYS A 45 -6.25 -6.05 -9.35
CA LYS A 45 -6.07 -7.19 -10.25
C LYS A 45 -4.78 -7.96 -9.93
N VAL A 46 -3.69 -7.21 -9.76
CA VAL A 46 -2.42 -7.73 -9.25
C VAL A 46 -2.14 -7.12 -7.87
N PRO A 47 -1.77 -7.92 -6.86
CA PRO A 47 -1.39 -7.40 -5.55
C PRO A 47 -0.24 -6.39 -5.65
N LEU A 48 -0.28 -5.35 -4.81
CA LEU A 48 0.84 -4.42 -4.69
C LEU A 48 1.93 -5.05 -3.83
N GLU A 49 3.11 -5.25 -4.40
CA GLU A 49 4.29 -5.75 -3.70
C GLU A 49 5.22 -4.60 -3.34
N LEU A 50 5.62 -4.54 -2.07
CA LEU A 50 6.50 -3.49 -1.54
C LEU A 50 7.50 -4.09 -0.56
N ILE A 51 8.70 -3.50 -0.53
CA ILE A 51 9.75 -3.81 0.41
C ILE A 51 9.75 -2.73 1.51
N PRO A 52 9.55 -3.10 2.78
CA PRO A 52 9.65 -2.16 3.89
C PRO A 52 11.10 -1.76 4.14
N VAL A 53 11.35 -0.47 4.24
CA VAL A 53 12.65 0.12 4.58
C VAL A 53 12.46 0.99 5.80
N ILE A 54 13.31 0.86 6.82
CA ILE A 54 13.19 1.68 8.03
C ILE A 54 13.22 3.16 7.64
N THR A 55 12.17 3.89 8.01
CA THR A 55 12.11 5.32 7.69
C THR A 55 13.22 6.06 8.43
N GLN A 56 13.91 6.94 7.71
CA GLN A 56 15.01 7.74 8.25
C GLN A 56 14.54 9.12 8.69
N TRP A 57 13.49 9.20 9.53
CA TRP A 57 13.16 10.46 10.20
C TRP A 57 14.33 10.85 11.14
N THR A 58 15.32 11.53 10.56
CA THR A 58 16.46 12.22 11.16
C THR A 58 16.64 13.53 10.40
#